data_AF-A0A934ZJF8-F1
#
_entry.id   AF-A0A934ZJF8-F1
#
_cell.length_a   1.000
_cell.length_b   1.000
_cell.length_c   1.000
_cell.angle_alpha   90.00
_cell.angle_beta   90.00
_cell.angle_gamma   90.00
#
_symmetry.space_group_name_H-M   'P 1'
#
loop_
_entity.id
_entity.type
_entity.pdbx_description
1 polymer ?
#
loop_
_entity_poly.entity_id
_entity_poly.type
_entity_poly.pdbx_seq_one_letter_code
_entity_poly.pdbx_strand_id
1 'polypeptide(L)'
;MGVEASRGEFVSFLDDDDRFLAGKLERQVASLDRDPAAVLACGRVREFGARRGVWPAAPLPSRLTRVQLLAGNEVATSTAMVRRAALGASGGFDEALRVAEDYALWLRLLRDGHALFDDAVLAEYRVHGGNISGPELEMMAAVEGLFRSLHARGEVDDACLRRRVRAINSRRAALASRWSEKARWTWRSLLG
;
A
#
# COMPACT_ATOMS: atom_id res chain seq x y z
N MET A 1 -15.67 -8.97 9.19
CA MET A 1 -15.41 -10.00 10.22
C MET A 1 -14.27 -9.69 11.20
N GLY A 2 -12.99 -9.56 10.79
CA GLY A 2 -11.89 -9.34 11.75
C GLY A 2 -11.93 -7.97 12.47
N VAL A 3 -12.20 -6.90 11.72
CA VAL A 3 -12.31 -5.53 12.27
C VAL A 3 -13.50 -5.41 13.23
N GLU A 4 -14.64 -5.99 12.88
CA GLU A 4 -15.88 -5.90 13.68
C GLU A 4 -15.76 -6.60 15.03
N ALA A 5 -15.03 -7.72 15.07
CA ALA A 5 -14.75 -8.45 16.30
C ALA A 5 -13.71 -7.75 17.21
N SER A 6 -12.94 -6.80 16.67
CA SER A 6 -11.90 -6.10 17.42
C SER A 6 -12.48 -5.11 18.44
N ARG A 7 -11.84 -5.01 19.60
CA ARG A 7 -12.23 -4.12 20.71
C ARG A 7 -11.16 -3.10 21.11
N GLY A 8 -9.97 -3.18 20.50
CA GLY A 8 -8.88 -2.26 20.78
C GLY A 8 -9.15 -0.85 20.24
N GLU A 9 -8.50 0.15 20.83
CA GLU A 9 -8.49 1.53 20.30
C GLU A 9 -7.83 1.59 18.92
N PHE A 10 -6.82 0.75 18.71
CA PHE A 10 -6.09 0.62 17.46
C PHE A 10 -6.36 -0.74 16.81
N VAL A 11 -6.43 -0.74 15.48
CA VAL A 11 -6.58 -1.94 14.66
C VAL A 11 -5.31 -2.09 13.81
N SER A 12 -4.66 -3.25 13.90
CA SER A 12 -3.55 -3.64 13.01
C SER A 12 -3.98 -4.77 12.10
N PHE A 13 -3.40 -4.81 10.90
CA PHE A 13 -3.68 -5.84 9.89
C PHE A 13 -2.48 -6.79 9.77
N LEU A 14 -2.77 -8.08 9.63
CA LEU A 14 -1.76 -9.12 9.47
C LEU A 14 -2.34 -10.23 8.61
N ASP A 15 -1.74 -10.44 7.45
CA ASP A 15 -2.06 -11.55 6.58
C ASP A 15 -1.45 -12.85 7.14
N ASP A 16 -2.01 -14.00 6.73
CA ASP A 16 -1.68 -15.31 7.32
C ASP A 16 -0.25 -15.80 7.02
N ASP A 17 0.40 -15.17 6.04
CA ASP A 17 1.73 -15.53 5.57
C ASP A 17 2.82 -14.50 5.93
N ASP A 18 2.43 -13.42 6.61
CA ASP A 18 3.24 -12.33 7.10
C ASP A 18 3.58 -12.45 8.59
N ARG A 19 4.51 -11.61 9.07
CA ARG A 19 4.95 -11.61 10.48
C ARG A 19 5.17 -10.21 11.02
N PHE A 20 4.65 -9.92 12.21
CA PHE A 20 5.11 -8.75 12.96
C PHE A 20 6.49 -8.98 13.54
N LEU A 21 7.32 -7.93 13.53
CA LEU A 21 8.58 -7.90 14.27
C LEU A 21 8.34 -7.40 15.70
N ALA A 22 9.22 -7.82 16.60
CA ALA A 22 9.18 -7.44 18.00
C ALA A 22 9.20 -5.91 18.17
N GLY A 23 8.35 -5.39 19.05
CA GLY A 23 8.25 -3.95 19.30
C GLY A 23 7.39 -3.17 18.31
N LYS A 24 6.85 -3.78 17.24
CA LYS A 24 5.97 -3.10 16.28
C LYS A 24 4.81 -2.43 16.99
N LEU A 25 4.04 -3.20 17.76
CA LEU A 25 2.80 -2.70 18.34
C LEU A 25 3.07 -1.59 19.34
N GLU A 26 4.06 -1.78 20.22
CA GLU A 26 4.46 -0.82 21.23
C GLU A 26 4.92 0.50 20.61
N ARG A 27 5.72 0.46 19.55
CA ARG A 27 6.17 1.65 18.82
C ARG A 27 5.01 2.42 18.21
N GLN A 28 4.10 1.69 17.55
CA GLN A 28 2.98 2.30 16.83
C GLN A 28 1.94 2.89 17.77
N VAL A 29 1.57 2.16 18.84
CA VAL A 29 0.72 2.68 19.91
C VAL A 29 1.33 3.95 20.49
N ALA A 30 2.59 3.91 20.92
CA ALA A 30 3.25 5.08 21.49
C ALA A 30 3.32 6.27 20.51
N SER A 31 3.46 6.01 19.21
CA SER A 31 3.47 7.07 18.19
C SER A 31 2.10 7.70 18.00
N LEU A 32 1.03 6.89 17.99
CA LEU A 32 -0.34 7.36 17.86
C LEU A 32 -0.78 8.08 19.12
N ASP A 33 -0.49 7.56 20.32
CA ASP A 33 -0.83 8.24 21.58
C ASP A 33 -0.23 9.65 21.68
N ARG A 34 0.97 9.84 21.12
CA ARG A 34 1.64 11.15 21.08
C ARG A 34 1.06 12.13 20.06
N ASP A 35 0.32 11.66 19.05
CA ASP A 35 -0.28 12.49 18.01
C ASP A 35 -1.75 12.10 17.78
N PRO A 36 -2.70 12.70 18.53
CA PRO A 36 -4.13 12.45 18.37
C PRO A 36 -4.68 12.76 16.97
N ALA A 37 -4.01 13.63 16.20
CA ALA A 37 -4.41 13.97 14.83
C ALA A 37 -3.92 12.94 13.78
N ALA A 38 -3.03 12.03 14.17
CA ALA A 38 -2.64 10.91 13.31
C ALA A 38 -3.74 9.84 13.26
N VAL A 39 -4.15 9.46 12.06
CA VAL A 39 -5.20 8.44 11.83
C VAL A 39 -4.63 7.04 11.62
N LEU A 40 -3.35 6.96 11.23
CA LEU A 40 -2.64 5.72 10.91
C LEU A 40 -1.15 5.85 11.28
N ALA A 41 -0.55 4.77 11.74
CA ALA A 41 0.90 4.59 11.82
C ALA A 41 1.33 3.45 10.91
N CYS A 42 2.52 3.56 10.31
CA CYS A 42 3.10 2.55 9.44
C CYS A 42 4.63 2.62 9.50
N GLY A 43 5.27 1.66 8.85
CA GLY A 43 6.73 1.63 8.72
C GLY A 43 7.15 0.70 7.59
N ARG A 44 8.43 0.30 7.60
CA ARG A 44 8.99 -0.55 6.54
C ARG A 44 8.65 -2.03 6.75
N VAL A 45 8.59 -2.77 5.66
CA VAL A 45 8.59 -4.24 5.64
C VAL A 45 9.93 -4.78 5.16
N ARG A 46 10.31 -5.94 5.68
CA ARG A 46 11.34 -6.79 5.06
C ARG A 46 10.65 -7.80 4.17
N GLU A 47 10.99 -7.80 2.91
CA GLU A 47 10.45 -8.74 1.94
C GLU A 47 11.25 -10.04 1.97
N PHE A 48 10.57 -11.18 1.90
CA PHE A 48 11.21 -12.49 1.81
C PHE A 48 10.43 -13.45 0.88
N GLY A 49 11.06 -14.55 0.47
CA GLY A 49 10.49 -15.48 -0.51
C GLY A 49 11.02 -15.20 -1.92
N ALA A 50 10.13 -15.02 -2.89
CA ALA A 50 10.44 -14.76 -4.30
C ALA A 50 11.06 -13.38 -4.55
N ARG A 51 10.95 -12.45 -3.60
CA ARG A 51 11.66 -11.17 -3.57
C ARG A 51 12.28 -10.97 -2.20
N ARG A 52 13.41 -10.26 -2.17
CA ARG A 52 14.13 -9.90 -0.95
C ARG A 52 14.47 -8.42 -0.98
N GLY A 53 14.32 -7.75 0.15
CA GLY A 53 14.60 -6.32 0.24
C GLY A 53 13.88 -5.67 1.42
N VAL A 54 13.92 -4.35 1.45
CA VAL A 54 13.14 -3.53 2.38
C VAL A 54 12.27 -2.59 1.56
N TRP A 55 10.99 -2.51 1.90
CA TRP A 55 10.02 -1.63 1.24
C TRP A 55 9.24 -0.80 2.28
N PRO A 56 8.92 0.49 2.02
CA PRO A 56 9.46 1.33 0.96
C PRO A 56 10.99 1.35 0.99
N ALA A 57 11.65 1.54 -0.17
CA ALA A 57 13.11 1.58 -0.24
C ALA A 57 13.64 3.02 -0.01
N ALA A 58 12.96 4.01 -0.59
CA ALA A 58 13.33 5.41 -0.46
C ALA A 58 13.06 5.93 0.98
N PRO A 59 13.79 6.98 1.41
CA PRO A 59 13.41 7.73 2.61
C PRO A 59 12.02 8.36 2.45
N LEU A 60 11.24 8.34 3.53
CA LEU A 60 9.94 9.00 3.60
C LEU A 60 9.91 9.96 4.79
N PRO A 61 9.15 11.05 4.71
CA PRO A 61 8.95 11.91 5.86
C PRO A 61 8.18 11.18 6.95
N SER A 62 8.48 11.51 8.21
CA SER A 62 7.81 10.94 9.38
C SER A 62 6.30 11.22 9.43
N ARG A 63 5.82 12.21 8.66
CA ARG A 63 4.41 12.51 8.44
C ARG A 63 4.06 12.35 6.96
N LEU A 64 3.12 11.45 6.68
CA LEU A 64 2.57 11.19 5.35
C LEU A 64 1.16 11.77 5.24
N THR A 65 0.94 12.55 4.20
CA THR A 65 -0.34 13.22 3.90
C THR A 65 -1.06 12.51 2.76
N ARG A 66 -2.37 12.79 2.61
CA ARG A 66 -3.13 12.33 1.44
C ARG A 66 -2.48 12.75 0.12
N VAL A 67 -1.91 13.95 0.04
CA VAL A 67 -1.23 14.44 -1.18
C VAL A 67 -0.03 13.56 -1.56
N GLN A 68 0.75 13.12 -0.56
CA GLN A 68 1.86 12.20 -0.78
C GLN A 68 1.37 10.81 -1.18
N LEU A 69 0.33 10.29 -0.51
CA LEU A 69 -0.25 9.01 -0.92
C LEU A 69 -0.90 9.08 -2.30
N LEU A 70 -1.43 10.22 -2.73
CA LEU A 70 -1.90 10.42 -4.11
C LEU A 70 -0.76 10.38 -5.14
N ALA A 71 0.51 10.53 -4.74
CA ALA A 71 1.68 10.35 -5.61
C ALA A 71 2.18 8.89 -5.65
N GLY A 72 1.98 8.11 -4.58
CA GLY A 72 2.30 6.68 -4.52
C GLY A 72 1.78 6.04 -3.23
N ASN A 73 1.31 4.79 -3.30
CA ASN A 73 1.02 4.03 -2.09
C ASN A 73 2.35 3.55 -1.49
N GLU A 74 2.65 4.00 -0.27
CA GLU A 74 3.87 3.67 0.47
C GLU A 74 3.54 3.01 1.83
N VAL A 75 2.27 2.65 2.05
CA VAL A 75 1.80 2.00 3.27
C VAL A 75 1.63 0.52 2.99
N ALA A 76 2.42 -0.32 3.67
CA ALA A 76 2.21 -1.76 3.64
C ALA A 76 1.08 -2.10 4.61
N THR A 77 0.09 -2.86 4.16
CA THR A 77 -1.03 -3.29 5.01
C THR A 77 -0.54 -3.98 6.28
N SER A 78 0.45 -4.85 6.19
CA SER A 78 1.06 -5.57 7.32
C SER A 78 1.79 -4.64 8.32
N THR A 79 2.09 -3.39 7.95
CA THR A 79 2.62 -2.39 8.88
C THR A 79 1.57 -1.37 9.31
N ALA A 80 0.40 -1.30 8.68
CA ALA A 80 -0.61 -0.34 9.05
C ALA A 80 -1.22 -0.64 10.44
N MET A 81 -1.27 0.38 11.28
CA MET A 81 -2.06 0.44 12.50
C MET A 81 -2.95 1.68 12.42
N VAL A 82 -4.27 1.50 12.47
CA VAL A 82 -5.25 2.60 12.37
C VAL A 82 -5.97 2.83 13.68
N ARG A 83 -6.38 4.08 13.92
CA ARG A 83 -7.39 4.36 14.95
C ARG A 83 -8.71 3.73 14.56
N ARG A 84 -9.31 2.96 15.47
CA ARG A 84 -10.62 2.32 15.24
C ARG A 84 -11.72 3.35 14.96
N ALA A 85 -11.69 4.49 15.64
CA ALA A 85 -12.65 5.57 15.40
C ALA A 85 -12.55 6.13 13.97
N ALA A 86 -11.33 6.36 13.48
CA ALA A 86 -11.11 6.83 12.11
C ALA A 86 -11.54 5.77 11.07
N LEU A 87 -11.23 4.49 11.32
CA LEU A 87 -11.67 3.37 10.48
C LEU A 87 -13.19 3.26 10.38
N GLY A 88 -13.90 3.46 11.50
CA GLY A 88 -15.36 3.47 11.54
C GLY A 88 -15.94 4.67 10.77
N ALA A 89 -15.38 5.86 11.00
CA ALA A 89 -15.82 7.09 10.32
C ALA A 89 -15.58 7.05 8.80
N SER A 90 -14.52 6.36 8.34
CA SER A 90 -14.23 6.22 6.91
C SER A 90 -15.13 5.21 6.19
N GLY A 91 -15.90 4.42 6.93
CA GLY A 91 -16.72 3.32 6.38
C GLY A 91 -15.96 2.03 6.11
N GLY A 92 -14.79 1.82 6.72
CA GLY A 92 -14.03 0.55 6.60
C GLY A 92 -13.56 0.21 5.18
N PHE A 93 -13.19 -1.06 4.95
CA PHE A 93 -12.82 -1.55 3.62
C PHE A 93 -14.04 -1.56 2.69
N ASP A 94 -13.80 -1.28 1.41
CA ASP A 94 -14.82 -1.43 0.38
C ASP A 94 -14.75 -2.85 -0.17
N GLU A 95 -15.71 -3.70 0.22
CA GLU A 95 -15.76 -5.12 -0.15
C GLU A 95 -16.00 -5.33 -1.66
N ALA A 96 -16.42 -4.29 -2.40
CA ALA A 96 -16.51 -4.37 -3.86
C ALA A 96 -15.13 -4.28 -4.55
N LEU A 97 -14.10 -3.79 -3.85
CA LEU A 97 -12.73 -3.73 -4.35
C LEU A 97 -12.00 -5.04 -4.04
N ARG A 98 -11.63 -5.76 -5.10
CA ARG A 98 -10.80 -6.98 -4.99
C ARG A 98 -9.30 -6.69 -4.93
N VAL A 99 -8.90 -5.50 -5.35
CA VAL A 99 -7.51 -5.07 -5.49
C VAL A 99 -7.42 -3.58 -5.15
N ALA A 100 -6.37 -3.20 -4.42
CA ALA A 100 -6.10 -1.82 -3.97
C ALA A 100 -7.16 -1.25 -3.01
N GLU A 101 -7.90 -2.11 -2.33
CA GLU A 101 -8.88 -1.80 -1.29
C GLU A 101 -8.23 -1.12 -0.08
N ASP A 102 -7.01 -1.55 0.26
CA ASP A 102 -6.16 -0.96 1.29
C ASP A 102 -5.79 0.49 0.92
N TYR A 103 -5.35 0.71 -0.31
CA TYR A 103 -4.96 2.03 -0.80
C TYR A 103 -6.14 2.99 -0.85
N ALA A 104 -7.31 2.50 -1.29
CA ALA A 104 -8.55 3.27 -1.26
C ALA A 104 -8.95 3.65 0.18
N LEU A 105 -8.74 2.77 1.16
CA LEU A 105 -8.96 3.05 2.56
C LEU A 105 -7.96 4.09 3.11
N TRP A 106 -6.66 3.95 2.85
CA TRP A 106 -5.65 4.92 3.30
C TRP A 106 -5.94 6.33 2.78
N LEU A 107 -6.32 6.47 1.51
CA LEU A 107 -6.69 7.76 0.92
C LEU A 107 -7.95 8.37 1.56
N ARG A 108 -8.90 7.54 2.03
CA ARG A 108 -10.07 8.01 2.78
C ARG A 108 -9.69 8.48 4.18
N LEU A 109 -8.94 7.67 4.93
CA LEU A 109 -8.51 8.02 6.29
C LEU A 109 -7.71 9.32 6.33
N LEU A 110 -6.82 9.54 5.36
CA LEU A 110 -5.98 10.75 5.30
C LEU A 110 -6.73 12.02 4.86
N ARG A 111 -8.07 11.97 4.69
CA ARG A 111 -8.89 13.18 4.57
C ARG A 111 -8.95 13.96 5.89
N ASP A 112 -8.96 13.21 6.99
CA ASP A 112 -9.26 13.74 8.32
C ASP A 112 -8.01 13.81 9.22
N GLY A 113 -6.83 13.56 8.65
CA GLY A 113 -5.56 13.59 9.37
C GLY A 113 -4.38 13.14 8.52
N HIS A 114 -3.33 12.69 9.19
CA HIS A 114 -2.10 12.21 8.56
C HIS A 114 -1.69 10.82 9.07
N ALA A 115 -0.77 10.21 8.34
CA ALA A 115 -0.10 8.99 8.75
C ALA A 115 1.26 9.31 9.38
N LEU A 116 1.63 8.55 10.40
CA LEU A 116 2.97 8.55 10.99
C LEU A 116 3.79 7.42 10.36
N PHE A 117 4.99 7.74 9.90
CA PHE A 117 5.92 6.77 9.33
C PHE A 117 7.12 6.58 10.27
N ASP A 118 7.30 5.35 10.76
CA ASP A 118 8.50 4.90 11.46
C ASP A 118 9.45 4.27 10.44
N ASP A 119 10.69 4.78 10.36
CA ASP A 119 11.70 4.29 9.43
C ASP A 119 12.21 2.88 9.77
N ALA A 120 11.82 2.33 10.92
CA ALA A 120 12.11 0.96 11.30
C ALA A 120 11.40 -0.08 10.43
N VAL A 121 12.01 -1.27 10.33
CA VAL A 121 11.34 -2.46 9.79
C VAL A 121 10.42 -3.02 10.86
N LEU A 122 9.12 -3.05 10.58
CA LEU A 122 8.07 -3.43 11.53
C LEU A 122 7.45 -4.80 11.25
N ALA A 123 7.54 -5.29 10.02
CA ALA A 123 7.00 -6.60 9.65
C ALA A 123 7.87 -7.30 8.60
N GLU A 124 7.72 -8.61 8.48
CA GLU A 124 8.20 -9.40 7.36
C GLU A 124 7.03 -9.68 6.42
N TYR A 125 7.19 -9.28 5.16
CA TYR A 125 6.21 -9.44 4.10
C TYR A 125 6.60 -10.58 3.17
N ARG A 126 5.76 -11.61 3.04
CA ARG A 126 6.06 -12.73 2.15
C ARG A 126 5.71 -12.38 0.71
N VAL A 127 6.68 -12.56 -0.17
CA VAL A 127 6.48 -12.43 -1.62
C VAL A 127 6.49 -13.82 -2.24
N HIS A 128 5.36 -14.22 -2.84
CA HIS A 128 5.21 -15.48 -3.59
C HIS A 128 4.26 -15.27 -4.77
N GLY A 129 4.08 -16.24 -5.66
CA GLY A 129 3.29 -16.07 -6.90
C GLY A 129 1.83 -15.62 -6.73
N GLY A 130 1.25 -15.71 -5.52
CA GLY A 130 -0.07 -15.17 -5.18
C GLY A 130 -0.02 -13.72 -4.68
N ASN A 131 1.02 -13.34 -3.93
CA ASN A 131 1.26 -11.99 -3.40
C ASN A 131 2.06 -11.10 -4.35
N ILE A 132 2.77 -11.70 -5.32
CA ILE A 132 3.22 -11.01 -6.52
C ILE A 132 1.95 -10.79 -7.31
N SER A 133 1.19 -9.76 -6.92
CA SER A 133 0.05 -9.17 -7.64
C SER A 133 -0.04 -9.74 -9.05
N GLY A 134 -0.85 -10.78 -9.20
CA GLY A 134 -0.77 -11.72 -10.33
C GLY A 134 -1.85 -11.43 -11.36
N PRO A 135 -1.81 -10.31 -12.10
CA PRO A 135 -0.60 -9.70 -12.65
C PRO A 135 -0.45 -8.23 -12.24
N GLU A 136 0.78 -7.72 -12.22
CA GLU A 136 1.11 -6.31 -11.94
C GLU A 136 0.23 -5.33 -12.76
N LEU A 137 -0.26 -5.78 -13.91
CA LEU A 137 -1.23 -5.12 -14.78
C LEU A 137 -2.63 -4.94 -14.16
N GLU A 138 -3.16 -5.93 -13.44
CA GLU A 138 -4.45 -5.84 -12.73
C GLU A 138 -4.35 -4.84 -11.58
N MET A 139 -3.28 -4.90 -10.79
CA MET A 139 -2.99 -3.88 -9.77
C MET A 139 -2.92 -2.48 -10.39
N MET A 140 -2.19 -2.33 -11.50
CA MET A 140 -2.13 -1.07 -12.23
C MET A 140 -3.51 -0.61 -12.74
N ALA A 141 -4.35 -1.52 -13.23
CA ALA A 141 -5.71 -1.21 -13.69
C ALA A 141 -6.64 -0.82 -12.52
N ALA A 142 -6.55 -1.52 -11.38
CA ALA A 142 -7.30 -1.20 -10.17
C ALA A 142 -6.94 0.18 -9.64
N VAL A 143 -5.64 0.50 -9.55
CA VAL A 143 -5.18 1.84 -9.16
C VAL A 143 -5.62 2.91 -10.16
N GLU A 144 -5.59 2.63 -11.46
CA GLU A 144 -6.13 3.55 -12.46
C GLU A 144 -7.62 3.81 -12.25
N GLY A 145 -8.41 2.75 -12.04
CA GLY A 145 -9.84 2.81 -11.74
C GLY A 145 -10.16 3.60 -10.48
N LEU A 146 -9.39 3.39 -9.40
CA LEU A 146 -9.47 4.16 -8.17
C LEU A 146 -9.30 5.67 -8.43
N PHE A 147 -8.26 6.07 -9.17
CA PHE A 147 -8.02 7.49 -9.46
C PHE A 147 -9.08 8.10 -10.38
N ARG A 148 -9.61 7.34 -11.36
CA ARG A 148 -10.75 7.78 -12.17
C ARG A 148 -12.01 7.98 -11.33
N SER A 149 -12.25 7.09 -10.38
CA SER A 149 -13.38 7.21 -9.43
C SER A 149 -13.24 8.44 -8.52
N LEU A 150 -12.04 8.68 -7.98
CA LEU A 150 -11.75 9.88 -7.18
C LEU A 150 -11.97 11.16 -7.99
N HIS A 151 -11.54 11.16 -9.26
CA HIS A 151 -11.73 12.31 -10.16
C HIS A 151 -13.19 12.55 -10.49
N ALA A 152 -13.96 11.51 -10.80
CA ALA A 152 -15.40 11.60 -11.07
C ALA A 152 -16.20 12.13 -9.87
N ARG A 153 -15.72 11.88 -8.64
CA ARG A 153 -16.27 12.43 -7.39
C ARG A 153 -15.77 13.84 -7.05
N GLY A 154 -14.92 14.45 -7.88
CA GLY A 154 -14.34 15.78 -7.65
C GLY A 154 -13.30 15.82 -6.53
N GLU A 155 -12.77 14.67 -6.10
CA GLU A 155 -11.82 14.59 -4.99
C GLU A 155 -10.36 14.79 -5.40
N VAL A 156 -10.08 14.69 -6.70
CA VAL A 156 -8.78 14.98 -7.31
C VAL A 156 -9.02 15.71 -8.62
N ASP A 157 -8.10 16.60 -8.96
CA ASP A 157 -8.15 17.35 -10.22
C ASP A 157 -7.61 16.54 -11.42
N ASP A 158 -7.80 17.09 -12.62
CA ASP A 158 -7.28 16.49 -13.85
C ASP A 158 -5.75 16.32 -13.82
N ALA A 159 -5.03 17.24 -13.16
CA ALA A 159 -3.58 17.19 -13.10
C ALA A 159 -3.09 15.98 -12.31
N CYS A 160 -3.72 15.69 -11.17
CA CYS A 160 -3.49 14.51 -10.35
C CYS A 160 -3.79 13.23 -11.13
N LEU A 161 -4.96 13.15 -11.78
CA LEU A 161 -5.34 12.00 -12.59
C LEU A 161 -4.33 11.76 -13.73
N ARG A 162 -3.97 12.81 -14.49
CA ARG A 162 -3.00 12.72 -15.58
C ARG A 162 -1.63 12.24 -15.09
N ARG A 163 -1.15 12.77 -13.96
CA ARG A 163 0.12 12.36 -13.35
C ARG A 163 0.10 10.87 -12.98
N ARG A 164 -1.00 10.39 -12.38
CA ARG A 164 -1.14 8.97 -12.02
C ARG A 164 -1.18 8.07 -13.26
N VAL A 165 -2.03 8.39 -14.23
CA VAL A 165 -2.16 7.61 -15.47
C VAL A 165 -0.83 7.55 -16.21
N ARG A 166 -0.09 8.67 -16.27
CA ARG A 166 1.27 8.69 -16.84
C ARG A 166 2.21 7.74 -16.11
N ALA A 167 2.24 7.78 -14.77
CA ALA A 167 3.10 6.89 -13.99
C ALA A 167 2.76 5.41 -14.19
N ILE A 168 1.47 5.07 -14.29
CA ILE A 168 1.00 3.71 -14.60
C ILE A 168 1.45 3.28 -15.99
N ASN A 169 1.27 4.13 -17.01
CA ASN A 169 1.66 3.81 -18.38
C ASN A 169 3.19 3.64 -18.51
N SER A 170 3.98 4.43 -17.80
CA SER A 170 5.44 4.24 -17.75
C SER A 170 5.82 2.88 -17.14
N ARG A 171 5.13 2.43 -16.09
CA ARG A 171 5.36 1.09 -15.50
C ARG A 171 4.91 -0.03 -16.44
N ARG A 172 3.76 0.10 -17.11
CA ARG A 172 3.30 -0.85 -18.14
C ARG A 172 4.32 -1.00 -19.27
N ALA A 173 4.87 0.11 -19.77
CA ALA A 173 5.89 0.10 -20.81
C ALA A 173 7.18 -0.60 -20.35
N ALA A 174 7.64 -0.32 -19.13
CA ALA A 174 8.82 -0.99 -18.56
C ALA A 174 8.63 -2.51 -18.41
N LEU A 175 7.42 -2.95 -18.00
CA LEU A 175 7.09 -4.37 -17.89
C LEU A 175 7.08 -5.06 -19.27
N ALA A 176 6.45 -4.43 -20.27
CA ALA A 176 6.41 -4.95 -21.64
C ALA A 176 7.81 -5.11 -22.25
N SER A 177 8.71 -4.13 -22.02
CA SER A 177 10.11 -4.22 -22.46
C SER A 177 10.83 -5.43 -21.86
N ARG A 178 10.66 -5.68 -20.55
CA ARG A 178 11.25 -6.85 -19.86
C ARG A 178 10.73 -8.18 -20.41
N TRP A 179 9.45 -8.25 -20.78
CA TRP A 179 8.86 -9.45 -21.38
C TRP A 179 9.45 -9.70 -22.77
N SER A 180 9.63 -8.65 -23.58
CA SER A 180 10.25 -8.75 -24.91
C SER A 180 11.72 -9.21 -24.86
N GLU A 181 12.46 -8.81 -23.81
CA GLU A 181 13.85 -9.24 -23.59
C GLU A 181 13.93 -10.69 -23.13
N LYS A 182 13.05 -11.09 -22.20
CA LYS A 182 12.99 -12.48 -21.69
C LYS A 182 12.58 -13.48 -22.78
N ALA A 183 11.65 -13.09 -23.67
CA ALA A 183 11.26 -13.89 -24.85
C ALA A 183 12.40 -14.02 -25.87
N ARG A 184 13.21 -12.97 -26.05
CA ARG A 184 14.42 -13.03 -26.91
C ARG A 184 15.51 -13.93 -26.35
N TRP A 185 15.67 -13.97 -25.01
CA TRP A 185 16.67 -14.83 -24.36
C TRP A 185 16.29 -16.31 -24.41
N THR A 186 15.02 -16.65 -24.15
CA THR A 186 14.51 -18.03 -24.22
C THR A 186 14.62 -18.65 -25.62
N TRP A 187 14.46 -17.85 -26.68
CA TRP A 187 14.68 -18.36 -28.05
C TRP A 187 16.15 -18.64 -28.38
N ARG A 188 17.09 -17.83 -27.86
CA ARG A 188 18.53 -18.02 -28.11
C ARG A 188 19.12 -19.22 -27.36
N SER A 189 18.54 -19.60 -26.22
CA SER A 189 18.97 -20.78 -25.44
C SER A 189 18.46 -22.13 -25.95
N LEU A 190 17.47 -22.13 -26.85
CA LEU A 190 16.90 -23.36 -27.45
C LEU A 190 17.53 -23.73 -28.81
N LEU A 191 18.40 -22.87 -29.34
CA LEU A 191 19.08 -23.04 -30.63
C LEU A 191 20.60 -23.23 -30.46
N GLY A 192 21.06 -23.55 -29.25
CA GLY A 192 22.47 -23.79 -28.90
C GLY A 192 22.65 -25.15 -28.25
#